data_AF-A0A956LAU3-F1
#
_entry.id   AF-A0A956LAU3-F1
#
_cell.length_a   1.000
_cell.length_b   1.000
_cell.length_c   1.000
_cell.angle_alpha   90.00
_cell.angle_beta   90.00
_cell.angle_gamma   90.00
#
_symmetry.space_group_name_H-M   'P 1'
#
loop_
_entity.id
_entity.type
_entity.pdbx_description
1 polymer ?
#
loop_
_entity_poly.entity_id
_entity_poly.type
_entity_poly.pdbx_seq_one_letter_code
_entity_poly.pdbx_strand_id
1 'polypeptide(L)'
;MAVWTDPAAMLPAGHTLHRRPGRVRLTVCEGPASGTQVTVRETRIRGGRSRVNDLVIDDGSVSGAHFELRLGPGGVALRDLGSTNGTWVNGVRIREVWIEPGAVFHAGRCGIRLDAAEQVEVPISESPRFEQLIGASPAMREVFSLLGRVAPTPMDVLLGGETGTGK
;
A
#
# COMPACT_ATOMS: atom_id res chain seq x y z
N MET A 1 -20.28 8.80 24.48
CA MET A 1 -19.41 7.62 24.64
C MET A 1 -19.55 6.77 23.39
N ALA A 2 -18.59 6.82 22.48
CA ALA A 2 -18.56 5.88 21.36
C ALA A 2 -18.04 4.55 21.90
N VAL A 3 -18.87 3.51 21.84
CA VAL A 3 -18.48 2.14 22.19
C VAL A 3 -17.51 1.70 21.10
N TRP A 4 -16.21 1.73 21.38
CA TRP A 4 -15.22 1.12 20.50
C TRP A 4 -15.29 -0.38 20.72
N THR A 5 -16.13 -1.06 19.95
CA THR A 5 -16.19 -2.52 19.94
C THR A 5 -14.89 -3.04 19.35
N ASP A 6 -14.16 -3.85 20.11
CA ASP A 6 -12.94 -4.51 19.65
C ASP A 6 -13.23 -5.26 18.33
N PRO A 7 -12.57 -4.92 17.20
CA PRO A 7 -12.80 -5.62 15.94
C PRO A 7 -12.48 -7.12 16.03
N ALA A 8 -11.64 -7.55 16.98
CA ALA A 8 -11.38 -8.96 17.24
C ALA A 8 -12.60 -9.69 17.87
N ALA A 9 -13.46 -8.98 18.61
CA ALA A 9 -14.63 -9.55 19.25
C ALA A 9 -15.80 -9.83 18.28
N MET A 10 -15.73 -9.33 17.03
CA MET A 10 -16.72 -9.56 15.97
C MET A 10 -16.21 -10.46 14.84
N LEU A 11 -15.05 -11.12 15.01
CA LEU A 11 -14.53 -12.04 14.00
C LEU A 11 -15.42 -13.29 13.91
N PRO A 12 -15.86 -13.70 12.71
CA PRO A 12 -16.54 -14.98 12.55
C PRO A 12 -15.60 -16.12 12.97
N ALA A 13 -16.15 -17.18 13.55
CA ALA A 13 -15.36 -18.36 13.93
C ALA A 13 -14.52 -18.87 12.75
N GLY A 14 -13.29 -19.32 13.02
CA GLY A 14 -12.36 -19.77 11.98
C GLY A 14 -11.77 -18.65 11.13
N HIS A 15 -11.64 -17.43 11.67
CA HIS A 15 -11.00 -16.30 11.02
C HIS A 15 -9.92 -15.68 11.89
N THR A 16 -8.89 -15.12 11.25
CA THR A 16 -7.84 -14.34 11.89
C THR A 16 -7.71 -12.97 11.21
N LEU A 17 -7.11 -12.00 11.90
CA LEU A 17 -6.84 -10.68 11.33
C LEU A 17 -5.54 -10.71 10.52
N HIS A 18 -5.61 -10.21 9.30
CA HIS A 18 -4.47 -9.96 8.45
C HIS A 18 -4.32 -8.46 8.20
N ARG A 19 -3.10 -7.94 8.29
CA ARG A 19 -2.81 -6.55 7.90
C ARG A 19 -2.41 -6.50 6.43
N ARG A 20 -3.13 -5.70 5.66
CA ARG A 20 -2.73 -5.33 4.30
C ARG A 20 -2.62 -3.81 4.16
N PRO A 21 -1.85 -3.31 3.17
CA PRO A 21 -1.84 -1.89 2.86
C PRO A 21 -3.26 -1.37 2.61
N GLY A 22 -3.59 -0.28 3.29
CA GLY A 22 -4.72 0.57 2.98
C GLY A 22 -4.36 1.56 1.88
N ARG A 23 -4.90 2.77 1.98
CA ARG A 23 -4.56 3.86 1.05
C ARG A 23 -3.19 4.43 1.38
N VAL A 24 -2.33 4.51 0.37
CA VAL A 24 -1.08 5.29 0.43
C VAL A 24 -1.19 6.45 -0.54
N ARG A 25 -0.92 7.67 -0.07
CA ARG A 25 -0.99 8.87 -0.91
C ARG A 25 0.30 9.66 -0.82
N LEU A 26 0.83 10.02 -1.98
CA LEU A 26 1.94 10.94 -2.14
C LEU A 26 1.48 12.15 -2.95
N THR A 27 1.96 13.32 -2.54
CA THR A 27 1.78 14.56 -3.29
C THR A 27 3.12 15.27 -3.44
N VAL A 28 3.46 15.64 -4.67
CA VAL A 28 4.55 16.58 -4.93
C VAL A 28 4.06 17.97 -4.53
N CYS A 29 4.64 18.52 -3.47
CA CYS A 29 4.25 19.83 -2.92
C CYS A 29 5.18 20.96 -3.37
N GLU A 30 6.39 20.65 -3.84
CA GLU A 30 7.37 21.64 -4.27
C GLU A 30 8.09 21.22 -5.55
N GLY A 31 8.53 22.20 -6.35
CA GLY A 31 9.24 22.00 -7.60
C GLY A 31 8.34 22.00 -8.85
N PRO A 32 8.91 21.78 -10.05
CA PRO A 32 8.20 21.92 -11.32
C PRO A 32 7.03 20.96 -11.51
N ALA A 33 7.05 19.81 -10.82
CA ALA A 33 5.99 18.82 -10.84
C ALA A 33 4.97 18.98 -9.70
N SER A 34 4.96 20.12 -8.99
CA SER A 34 4.03 20.38 -7.87
C SER A 34 2.57 20.21 -8.30
N GLY A 35 1.76 19.64 -7.41
CA GLY A 35 0.37 19.25 -7.68
C GLY A 35 0.21 17.82 -8.20
N THR A 36 1.29 17.18 -8.65
CA THR A 36 1.26 15.75 -9.00
C THR A 36 0.98 14.90 -7.77
N GLN A 37 0.08 13.94 -7.90
CA GLN A 37 -0.29 13.04 -6.81
C GLN A 37 -0.52 11.62 -7.30
N VAL A 38 -0.25 10.66 -6.42
CA VAL A 38 -0.63 9.26 -6.65
C VAL A 38 -1.35 8.73 -5.41
N THR A 39 -2.31 7.83 -5.62
CA THR A 39 -2.93 7.05 -4.55
C THR A 39 -2.91 5.58 -4.95
N VAL A 40 -2.24 4.77 -4.16
CA VAL A 40 -2.07 3.32 -4.40
C VAL A 40 -2.47 2.51 -3.18
N ARG A 41 -2.65 1.21 -3.37
CA ARG A 41 -2.94 0.22 -2.31
C ARG A 41 -1.89 -0.89 -2.28
N GLU A 42 -0.66 -0.55 -2.63
CA GLU A 42 0.46 -1.48 -2.72
C GLU A 42 1.41 -1.34 -1.53
N THR A 43 2.15 -2.40 -1.22
CA THR A 43 3.19 -2.38 -0.18
C THR A 43 4.46 -1.67 -0.66
N ARG A 44 4.62 -1.49 -1.97
CA ARG A 44 5.82 -0.93 -2.61
C ARG A 44 5.37 0.15 -3.58
N ILE A 45 6.04 1.30 -3.52
CA ILE A 45 5.73 2.44 -4.37
C ILE A 45 7.04 3.00 -4.88
N ARG A 46 7.17 3.17 -6.19
CA ARG A 46 8.33 3.79 -6.82
C ARG A 46 8.00 5.19 -7.30
N GLY A 47 8.96 6.08 -7.11
CA GLY A 47 8.90 7.45 -7.61
C GLY A 47 10.12 7.79 -8.46
N GLY A 48 9.89 8.54 -9.53
CA GLY A 48 10.96 8.98 -10.42
C GLY A 48 10.43 9.57 -11.71
N ARG A 49 11.35 10.00 -12.58
CA ARG A 49 11.01 10.64 -13.87
C ARG A 49 10.44 9.69 -14.91
N SER A 50 10.79 8.40 -14.83
CA SER A 50 10.30 7.42 -15.78
C SER A 50 8.79 7.20 -15.62
N ARG A 51 8.08 7.03 -16.75
CA ARG A 51 6.63 6.77 -16.79
C ARG A 51 6.21 5.41 -16.22
N VAL A 52 7.18 4.53 -15.94
CA VAL A 52 6.93 3.20 -15.34
C VAL A 52 6.82 3.23 -13.81
N ASN A 53 7.08 4.39 -13.19
CA ASN A 53 6.92 4.56 -11.74
C ASN A 53 5.47 4.86 -11.40
N ASP A 54 5.08 4.53 -10.17
CA ASP A 54 3.76 4.84 -9.63
C ASP A 54 3.58 6.36 -9.49
N LEU A 55 4.60 7.05 -8.94
CA LEU A 55 4.68 8.50 -8.93
C LEU A 55 5.65 8.98 -10.01
N VAL A 56 5.10 9.44 -11.14
CA VAL A 56 5.87 10.04 -12.23
C VAL A 56 6.14 11.51 -11.90
N ILE A 57 7.41 11.90 -11.82
CA ILE A 57 7.83 13.27 -11.52
C ILE A 57 8.63 13.80 -12.71
N ASP A 58 7.98 14.53 -13.61
CA ASP A 58 8.60 15.04 -14.84
C ASP A 58 9.50 16.26 -14.57
N ASP A 59 10.68 15.98 -14.00
CA ASP A 59 11.68 16.99 -13.68
C ASP A 59 13.10 16.48 -13.97
N GLY A 60 13.94 17.34 -14.54
CA GLY A 60 15.31 16.99 -14.95
C GLY A 60 16.25 16.65 -13.79
N SER A 61 15.95 17.09 -12.57
CA SER A 61 16.72 16.76 -11.36
C SER A 61 16.34 15.40 -10.76
N VAL A 62 15.30 14.74 -11.28
CA VAL A 62 14.81 13.45 -10.79
C VAL A 62 15.29 12.33 -11.71
N SER A 63 15.99 11.34 -11.14
CA SER A 63 16.41 10.12 -11.86
C SER A 63 15.21 9.29 -12.35
N GLY A 64 15.43 8.47 -13.38
CA GLY A 64 14.41 7.61 -13.98
C GLY A 64 13.67 6.75 -12.96
N ALA A 65 14.40 6.02 -12.12
CA ALA A 65 13.91 5.47 -10.86
C ALA A 65 14.71 6.13 -9.74
N HIS A 66 14.05 6.89 -8.85
CA HIS A 66 14.73 7.76 -7.90
C HIS A 66 14.65 7.22 -6.48
N PHE A 67 13.44 6.93 -6.02
CA PHE A 67 13.19 6.44 -4.68
C PHE A 67 12.13 5.35 -4.67
N GLU A 68 12.06 4.64 -3.55
CA GLU A 68 11.06 3.63 -3.26
C GLU A 68 10.55 3.82 -1.84
N LEU A 69 9.24 3.68 -1.66
CA LEU A 69 8.60 3.51 -0.37
C LEU A 69 8.22 2.04 -0.20
N ARG A 70 8.50 1.48 0.98
CA ARG A 70 8.01 0.17 1.40
C ARG A 70 7.21 0.29 2.68
N LEU A 71 5.98 -0.17 2.62
CA LEU A 71 5.12 -0.31 3.79
C LEU A 71 5.46 -1.62 4.49
N GLY A 72 5.78 -1.53 5.78
CA GLY A 72 6.05 -2.68 6.62
C GLY A 72 5.43 -2.53 8.01
N PRO A 73 5.62 -3.53 8.89
CA PRO A 73 5.10 -3.49 10.25
C PRO A 73 5.62 -2.31 11.08
N GLY A 74 6.82 -1.81 10.76
CA GLY A 74 7.47 -0.69 11.44
C GLY A 74 7.22 0.69 10.83
N GLY A 75 6.30 0.82 9.86
CA GLY A 75 5.99 2.09 9.19
C GLY A 75 6.33 2.09 7.71
N VAL A 76 6.70 3.26 7.16
CA VAL A 76 7.08 3.42 5.76
C VAL A 76 8.58 3.63 5.63
N ALA A 77 9.30 2.68 5.04
CA ALA A 77 10.71 2.84 4.72
C ALA A 77 10.84 3.59 3.39
N LEU A 78 11.44 4.78 3.41
CA LEU A 78 11.87 5.53 2.25
C LEU A 78 13.31 5.17 1.90
N ARG A 79 13.56 4.80 0.65
CA ARG A 79 14.87 4.40 0.15
C ARG A 79 15.23 5.11 -1.15
N ASP A 80 16.47 5.62 -1.23
CA ASP A 80 17.07 6.10 -2.47
C ASP A 80 17.54 4.91 -3.34
N LEU A 81 17.27 4.96 -4.64
CA LEU A 81 17.60 3.89 -5.59
C LEU A 81 18.93 4.13 -6.34
N GLY A 82 19.84 4.89 -5.75
CA GLY A 82 21.09 5.30 -6.40
C GLY A 82 20.88 6.49 -7.32
N SER A 83 20.04 7.43 -6.90
CA SER A 83 19.72 8.62 -7.69
C SER A 83 20.92 9.56 -7.82
N THR A 84 20.96 10.30 -8.92
CA THR A 84 22.07 11.23 -9.23
C THR A 84 22.15 12.35 -8.20
N ASN A 85 21.03 12.99 -7.89
CA ASN A 85 20.96 14.14 -6.99
C ASN A 85 20.65 13.75 -5.51
N GLY A 86 20.33 12.48 -5.26
CA GLY A 86 20.01 11.98 -3.93
C GLY A 86 18.58 12.25 -3.49
N THR A 87 18.16 11.43 -2.53
CA THR A 87 16.96 11.64 -1.72
C THR A 87 17.35 12.31 -0.39
N TRP A 88 16.57 13.29 0.06
CA TRP A 88 16.87 14.10 1.24
C TRP A 88 15.67 14.20 2.18
N VAL A 89 15.93 14.17 3.49
CA VAL A 89 14.92 14.38 4.54
C VAL A 89 15.50 15.38 5.54
N ASN A 90 14.78 16.48 5.82
CA ASN A 90 15.24 17.52 6.76
C ASN A 90 16.67 18.03 6.46
N GLY A 91 17.01 18.20 5.18
CA GLY A 91 18.33 18.67 4.75
C GLY A 91 19.45 17.62 4.80
N VAL A 92 19.16 16.37 5.19
CA VAL A 92 20.14 15.28 5.25
C VAL A 92 19.92 14.32 4.09
N ARG A 93 20.98 13.99 3.35
CA ARG A 93 20.92 12.98 2.28
C ARG A 93 20.81 11.60 2.90
N ILE A 94 19.80 10.83 2.48
CA ILE A 94 19.53 9.49 3.01
C ILE A 94 19.88 8.41 1.99
N ARG A 95 20.11 7.20 2.50
CA ARG A 95 20.01 5.98 1.70
C ARG A 95 18.70 5.26 2.00
N GLU A 96 18.38 5.13 3.28
CA GLU A 96 17.13 4.53 3.76
C GLU A 96 16.76 5.17 5.10
N VAL A 97 15.48 5.45 5.32
CA VAL A 97 14.95 6.03 6.57
C VAL A 97 13.48 5.68 6.74
N TRP A 98 13.00 5.59 7.97
CA TRP A 98 11.57 5.44 8.26
C TRP A 98 10.90 6.82 8.31
N ILE A 99 9.75 6.93 7.65
CA ILE A 99 8.94 8.15 7.62
C ILE A 99 7.49 7.85 7.99
N GLU A 100 6.82 8.86 8.53
CA GLU A 100 5.40 8.83 8.90
C GLU A 100 4.57 9.74 7.98
N PRO A 101 3.26 9.53 7.89
CA PRO A 101 2.36 10.49 7.25
C PRO A 101 2.58 11.92 7.80
N GLY A 102 2.61 12.89 6.90
CA GLY A 102 3.00 14.27 7.15
C GLY A 102 4.45 14.59 6.81
N ALA A 103 5.33 13.59 6.75
CA ALA A 103 6.74 13.79 6.40
C ALA A 103 6.90 14.32 4.96
N VAL A 104 7.85 15.24 4.80
CA VAL A 104 8.29 15.75 3.50
C VAL A 104 9.73 15.30 3.26
N PHE A 105 9.97 14.77 2.07
CA PHE A 105 11.29 14.41 1.58
C PHE A 105 11.50 15.00 0.18
N HIS A 106 12.75 15.15 -0.23
CA HIS A 106 13.08 15.67 -1.55
C HIS A 106 13.74 14.61 -2.41
N ALA A 107 13.29 14.52 -3.66
CA ALA A 107 13.96 13.80 -4.74
C ALA A 107 14.49 14.84 -5.73
N GLY A 108 15.80 15.02 -5.80
CA GLY A 108 16.37 16.17 -6.50
C GLY A 108 15.84 17.49 -5.92
N ARG A 109 15.19 18.32 -6.74
CA ARG A 109 14.56 19.59 -6.33
C ARG A 109 13.07 19.50 -6.03
N CYS A 110 12.47 18.33 -6.19
CA CYS A 110 11.04 18.14 -5.96
C CYS A 110 10.80 17.71 -4.52
N GLY A 111 9.93 18.43 -3.80
CA GLY A 111 9.46 18.05 -2.46
C GLY A 111 8.22 17.17 -2.57
N ILE A 112 8.24 16.02 -1.89
CA ILE A 112 7.17 15.03 -1.87
C ILE A 112 6.73 14.82 -0.43
N ARG A 113 5.42 14.92 -0.20
CA ARG A 113 4.79 14.68 1.09
C ARG A 113 4.10 13.32 1.08
N LEU A 114 4.32 12.55 2.14
CA LEU A 114 3.55 11.35 2.44
C LEU A 114 2.25 11.78 3.12
N ASP A 115 1.13 11.84 2.41
CA ASP A 115 -0.14 12.30 2.99
C ASP A 115 -0.82 11.23 3.86
N ALA A 116 -0.73 9.97 3.42
CA ALA A 116 -1.36 8.85 4.09
C ALA A 116 -0.57 7.58 3.82
N ALA A 117 -0.49 6.71 4.83
CA ALA A 117 0.04 5.35 4.74
C ALA A 117 -0.78 4.46 5.67
N GLU A 118 -1.98 4.11 5.23
CA GLU A 118 -2.91 3.34 6.04
C GLU A 118 -2.53 1.85 6.01
N GLN A 119 -2.76 1.16 7.13
CA GLN A 119 -2.82 -0.30 7.19
C GLN A 119 -4.23 -0.69 7.63
N VAL A 120 -4.84 -1.62 6.91
CA VAL A 120 -6.18 -2.11 7.23
C VAL A 120 -6.07 -3.53 7.73
N GLU A 121 -6.68 -3.78 8.89
CA GLU A 121 -6.88 -5.12 9.42
C GLU A 121 -8.14 -5.70 8.79
N VAL A 122 -7.98 -6.83 8.11
CA VAL A 122 -9.06 -7.53 7.42
C VAL A 122 -9.19 -8.95 7.97
N PRO A 123 -10.42 -9.43 8.21
CA PRO A 123 -10.62 -10.83 8.55
C PRO A 123 -10.26 -11.71 7.34
N ILE A 124 -9.46 -12.73 7.59
CA ILE A 124 -9.14 -13.79 6.62
C ILE A 124 -9.57 -15.13 7.18
N SER A 125 -10.10 -16.01 6.33
CA SER A 125 -10.42 -17.39 6.69
C SER A 125 -9.16 -18.11 7.21
N GLU A 126 -9.25 -18.93 8.25
CA GLU A 126 -8.18 -19.81 8.70
C GLU A 126 -7.91 -20.96 7.71
N SER A 127 -8.95 -21.37 6.99
CA SER A 127 -8.88 -22.39 5.96
C SER A 127 -8.32 -21.82 4.65
N PRO A 128 -7.36 -22.50 4.00
CA PRO A 128 -6.92 -22.16 2.64
C PRO A 128 -7.90 -22.64 1.56
N ARG A 129 -9.14 -22.97 1.93
CA ARG A 129 -10.18 -23.51 1.06
C ARG A 129 -11.55 -22.95 1.40
N PHE A 130 -12.36 -22.73 0.38
CA PHE A 130 -13.79 -22.46 0.48
C PHE A 130 -14.51 -23.35 -0.54
N GLU A 131 -15.20 -24.38 -0.05
CA GLU A 131 -15.78 -25.44 -0.90
C GLU A 131 -14.74 -26.02 -1.88
N GLN A 132 -14.95 -25.85 -3.19
CA GLN A 132 -14.04 -26.32 -4.25
C GLN A 132 -12.89 -25.35 -4.55
N LEU A 133 -12.96 -24.11 -4.05
CA LEU A 133 -11.93 -23.09 -4.25
C LEU A 133 -10.75 -23.34 -3.32
N ILE A 134 -9.53 -23.25 -3.85
CA ILE A 134 -8.28 -23.48 -3.10
C ILE A 134 -7.37 -22.27 -3.27
N GLY A 135 -7.00 -21.64 -2.16
CA GLY A 135 -6.14 -20.47 -2.17
C GLY A 135 -5.53 -20.20 -0.79
N ALA A 136 -4.23 -20.46 -0.64
CA ALA A 136 -3.52 -20.26 0.63
C ALA A 136 -3.06 -18.81 0.85
N SER A 137 -3.08 -17.97 -0.18
CA SER A 137 -2.63 -16.57 -0.07
C SER A 137 -3.55 -15.77 0.87
N PRO A 138 -3.03 -14.80 1.62
CA PRO A 138 -3.87 -13.95 2.48
C PRO A 138 -4.98 -13.23 1.72
N ALA A 139 -4.72 -12.82 0.46
CA ALA A 139 -5.73 -12.21 -0.41
C ALA A 139 -6.88 -13.17 -0.74
N MET A 140 -6.60 -14.43 -1.10
CA MET A 140 -7.66 -15.44 -1.33
C MET A 140 -8.39 -15.80 -0.03
N ARG A 141 -7.68 -15.83 1.10
CA ARG A 141 -8.28 -16.11 2.41
C ARG A 141 -9.16 -14.94 2.89
N GLU A 142 -8.86 -13.69 2.53
CA GLU A 142 -9.76 -12.53 2.67
C GLU A 142 -11.03 -12.73 1.83
N VAL A 143 -10.89 -13.16 0.58
CA VAL A 143 -12.03 -13.48 -0.31
C VAL A 143 -12.90 -14.59 0.29
N PHE A 144 -12.31 -15.65 0.82
CA PHE A 144 -13.06 -16.73 1.48
C PHE A 144 -13.83 -16.25 2.71
N SER A 145 -13.29 -15.27 3.45
CA SER A 145 -14.03 -14.63 4.54
C SER A 145 -15.28 -13.90 4.04
N LEU A 146 -15.15 -13.17 2.92
CA LEU A 146 -16.29 -12.50 2.29
C LEU A 146 -17.32 -13.50 1.75
N LEU A 147 -16.87 -14.57 1.09
CA LEU A 147 -17.76 -15.61 0.57
C LEU A 147 -18.55 -16.28 1.69
N GLY A 148 -17.93 -16.61 2.83
CA GLY A 148 -18.67 -17.18 3.97
C GLY A 148 -19.79 -16.28 4.51
N ARG A 149 -19.67 -14.96 4.34
CA ARG A 149 -20.71 -13.99 4.73
C ARG A 149 -21.80 -13.81 3.68
N VAL A 150 -21.46 -13.93 2.39
CA VAL A 150 -22.38 -13.67 1.27
C VAL A 150 -23.07 -14.95 0.80
N ALA A 151 -22.45 -16.13 0.92
CA ALA A 151 -22.99 -17.41 0.48
C ALA A 151 -24.39 -17.75 1.04
N PRO A 152 -24.77 -17.36 2.27
CA PRO A 152 -26.14 -17.57 2.76
C PRO A 152 -27.19 -16.62 2.15
N THR A 153 -26.77 -15.65 1.33
CA THR A 153 -27.66 -14.65 0.71
C THR A 153 -27.98 -15.03 -0.74
N PRO A 154 -29.11 -14.57 -1.31
CA PRO A 154 -29.48 -14.86 -2.69
C PRO A 154 -28.72 -14.01 -3.73
N MET A 155 -27.53 -13.48 -3.39
CA MET A 155 -26.75 -12.63 -4.27
C MET A 155 -25.84 -13.45 -5.19
N ASP A 156 -25.82 -13.12 -6.48
CA ASP A 156 -24.84 -13.65 -7.42
C ASP A 156 -23.47 -13.00 -7.18
N VAL A 157 -22.42 -13.82 -7.07
CA VAL A 157 -21.05 -13.38 -6.82
C VAL A 157 -20.14 -13.81 -7.96
N LEU A 158 -19.49 -12.83 -8.60
CA LEU A 158 -18.44 -13.07 -9.59
C LEU A 158 -17.06 -12.95 -8.93
N LEU A 159 -16.26 -14.02 -8.98
CA LEU A 159 -14.86 -14.01 -8.54
C LEU A 159 -13.94 -13.79 -9.74
N GLY A 160 -13.23 -12.65 -9.77
CA GLY A 160 -12.31 -12.28 -10.84
C GLY A 160 -10.83 -12.39 -10.48
N GLY A 161 -9.97 -12.56 -11.48
CA GLY A 161 -8.50 -12.43 -11.39
C GLY A 161 -7.72 -13.40 -12.28
N GLU A 162 -6.39 -13.34 -12.18
CA GLU A 162 -5.47 -14.01 -13.13
C GLU A 162 -5.47 -15.54 -13.04
N THR A 163 -5.06 -16.19 -14.12
CA THR A 163 -4.92 -17.65 -14.21
C THR A 163 -3.97 -18.19 -13.12
N GLY A 164 -4.37 -19.27 -12.46
CA GLY A 164 -3.57 -19.91 -11.39
C GLY A 164 -3.80 -19.34 -9.99
N THR A 165 -4.74 -18.42 -9.80
CA THR A 165 -5.08 -17.85 -8.46
C THR A 165 -6.09 -18.68 -7.65
N GLY A 166 -6.54 -19.84 -8.18
CA GLY A 166 -7.42 -20.76 -7.45
C GLY A 166 -8.92 -20.38 -7.44
N LYS A 167 -9.32 -19.54 -8.40
CA LYS A 167 -10.72 -19.27 -8.77
C LYS A 167 -11.28 -20.33 -9.70
#